data_AF-A0A4U0TUY7-F1
#
_entry.id   AF-A0A4U0TUY7-F1
#
_cell.length_a   1.000
_cell.length_b   1.000
_cell.length_c   1.000
_cell.angle_alpha   90.00
_cell.angle_beta   90.00
_cell.angle_gamma   90.00
#
_symmetry.space_group_name_H-M   'P 1'
#
loop_
_entity.id
_entity.type
_entity.pdbx_description
1 polymer ?
#
loop_
_entity_poly.entity_id
_entity_poly.type
_entity_poly.pdbx_seq_one_letter_code
_entity_poly.pdbx_strand_id
1 'polypeptide(L)'
;MASQVSSKARAPAYITAHTHDVASNTITTTHGGHIPLSMEQNNSALTLLSHLSAYSLAGCLMEHFVVFHSWQLTTSPDELQRLQTPTGMRTLYIYVIPKMITTLLACYLAWTTNQTWLKWCVACLTVSWVSSFTVQIPLQRRIQQTGDSKALVTLVWTDWVRVGSMLGHCGIVFWGCHSLG
;
A
#
# COMPACT_ATOMS: atom_id res chain seq x y z
N MET A 1 3.25 -70.11 33.45
CA MET A 1 4.55 -70.80 33.57
C MET A 1 5.35 -70.50 32.31
N ALA A 2 6.54 -69.94 32.50
CA ALA A 2 7.42 -69.42 31.46
C ALA A 2 8.19 -70.52 30.72
N SER A 3 8.55 -70.26 29.47
CA SER A 3 9.73 -70.84 28.82
C SER A 3 10.37 -69.75 27.95
N GLN A 4 11.61 -69.37 28.29
CA GLN A 4 12.52 -68.54 27.52
C GLN A 4 13.60 -69.43 26.90
N VAL A 5 14.01 -69.17 25.65
CA VAL A 5 15.38 -69.24 25.08
C VAL A 5 15.31 -68.48 23.73
N SER A 6 15.79 -67.24 23.53
CA SER A 6 17.16 -66.67 23.44
C SER A 6 18.08 -67.27 22.37
N SER A 7 18.29 -66.56 21.25
CA SER A 7 19.55 -66.59 20.49
C SER A 7 19.68 -65.37 19.57
N LYS A 8 20.92 -64.90 19.40
CA LYS A 8 21.39 -63.56 19.08
C LYS A 8 22.44 -63.70 17.96
N ALA A 9 22.39 -62.91 16.88
CA ALA A 9 23.54 -62.52 16.00
C ALA A 9 22.99 -61.81 14.73
N ARG A 10 23.16 -60.50 14.50
CA ARG A 10 24.34 -59.71 14.05
C ARG A 10 24.63 -59.87 12.53
N ALA A 11 24.40 -58.76 11.80
CA ALA A 11 24.59 -58.47 10.35
C ALA A 11 26.09 -58.52 9.90
N PRO A 12 26.54 -58.34 8.61
CA PRO A 12 26.19 -57.21 7.69
C PRO A 12 26.35 -57.39 6.13
N ALA A 13 26.02 -56.30 5.38
CA ALA A 13 26.57 -55.85 4.06
C ALA A 13 26.10 -56.59 2.75
N TYR A 14 25.93 -55.99 1.55
CA TYR A 14 26.42 -54.74 0.94
C TYR A 14 25.78 -54.51 -0.48
N ILE A 15 25.49 -53.23 -0.88
CA ILE A 15 25.45 -52.53 -2.23
C ILE A 15 24.46 -53.07 -3.33
N THR A 16 23.68 -52.31 -4.15
CA THR A 16 23.89 -51.00 -4.81
C THR A 16 22.64 -50.35 -5.45
N ALA A 17 22.60 -49.01 -5.38
CA ALA A 17 22.11 -47.99 -6.32
C ALA A 17 20.61 -47.86 -6.69
N HIS A 18 20.00 -46.78 -6.19
CA HIS A 18 19.52 -45.71 -7.07
C HIS A 18 19.76 -44.35 -6.40
N THR A 19 20.56 -43.54 -7.08
CA THR A 19 20.96 -42.17 -6.81
C THR A 19 19.79 -41.21 -7.04
N HIS A 20 19.46 -40.40 -6.03
CA HIS A 20 18.98 -39.05 -6.23
C HIS A 20 19.68 -38.17 -5.20
N ASP A 21 20.73 -37.49 -5.66
CA ASP A 21 21.42 -36.43 -4.95
C ASP A 21 20.44 -35.33 -4.56
N VAL A 22 20.18 -35.19 -3.26
CA VAL A 22 19.83 -33.90 -2.67
C VAL A 22 20.92 -33.61 -1.66
N ALA A 23 21.91 -32.85 -2.11
CA ALA A 23 23.05 -32.43 -1.32
C ALA A 23 22.59 -31.83 0.02
N SER A 24 23.08 -32.44 1.09
CA SER A 24 23.14 -31.89 2.43
C SER A 24 23.82 -30.51 2.41
N ASN A 25 23.04 -29.44 2.43
CA ASN A 25 23.52 -28.15 2.90
C ASN A 25 23.32 -28.07 4.41
N THR A 26 24.08 -28.87 5.16
CA THR A 26 24.30 -28.63 6.59
C THR A 26 25.49 -27.69 6.71
N ILE A 27 25.22 -26.39 6.68
CA ILE A 27 26.20 -25.38 7.09
C ILE A 27 26.06 -25.22 8.60
N THR A 28 27.01 -25.81 9.34
CA THR A 28 27.19 -25.58 10.76
C THR A 28 27.95 -24.27 10.93
N THR A 29 27.24 -23.15 11.14
CA THR A 29 27.82 -21.89 11.64
C THR A 29 26.91 -21.28 12.71
N THR A 30 27.34 -21.49 13.95
CA THR A 30 27.43 -20.53 15.05
C THR A 30 26.54 -19.28 14.96
N HIS A 31 25.54 -19.20 15.85
CA HIS A 31 24.92 -17.96 16.38
C HIS A 31 24.67 -16.82 15.37
N GLY A 32 23.80 -17.04 14.39
CA GLY A 32 23.19 -15.99 13.58
C GLY A 32 21.78 -16.40 13.21
N GLY A 33 20.77 -15.73 13.77
CA GLY A 33 19.38 -16.03 13.48
C GLY A 33 19.12 -15.84 11.99
N HIS A 34 18.94 -16.94 11.26
CA HIS A 34 18.42 -16.89 9.89
C HIS A 34 16.97 -16.42 9.96
N ILE A 35 16.77 -15.11 9.80
CA ILE A 35 15.45 -14.58 9.48
C ILE A 35 15.12 -15.10 8.07
N PRO A 36 14.01 -15.82 7.87
CA PRO A 36 13.63 -16.27 6.54
C PRO A 36 13.43 -15.05 5.62
N LEU A 37 14.04 -15.07 4.44
CA LEU A 37 14.01 -13.98 3.45
C LEU A 37 12.60 -13.42 3.18
N SER A 38 11.57 -14.27 3.27
CA SER A 38 10.17 -13.86 3.11
C SER A 38 9.67 -12.93 4.22
N MET A 39 10.18 -13.04 5.44
CA MET A 39 9.78 -12.23 6.59
C MET A 39 10.44 -10.84 6.54
N GLU A 40 11.72 -10.78 6.19
CA GLU A 40 12.44 -9.51 6.01
C GLU A 40 11.86 -8.68 4.84
N GLN A 41 11.54 -9.35 3.74
CA GLN A 41 10.93 -8.71 2.57
C GLN A 41 9.54 -8.14 2.88
N ASN A 42 8.74 -8.84 3.68
CA ASN A 42 7.42 -8.36 4.12
C ASN A 42 7.55 -7.13 5.04
N ASN A 43 8.50 -7.13 5.98
CA ASN A 43 8.72 -5.99 6.89
C ASN A 43 9.17 -4.73 6.14
N SER A 44 10.05 -4.90 5.14
CA SER A 44 10.49 -3.81 4.28
C SER A 44 9.34 -3.25 3.43
N ALA A 45 8.49 -4.12 2.88
CA ALA A 45 7.35 -3.71 2.07
C ALA A 45 6.26 -3.00 2.90
N LEU A 46 6.01 -3.45 4.14
CA LEU A 46 5.09 -2.79 5.07
C LEU A 46 5.60 -1.42 5.52
N THR A 47 6.92 -1.30 5.74
CA THR A 47 7.56 -0.01 6.05
C THR A 47 7.43 0.95 4.87
N LEU A 48 7.71 0.48 3.65
CA LEU A 48 7.54 1.26 2.43
C LEU A 48 6.08 1.70 2.22
N LEU A 49 5.12 0.78 2.45
CA LEU A 49 3.70 1.08 2.38
C LEU A 49 3.33 2.18 3.37
N SER A 50 3.81 2.12 4.61
CA SER A 50 3.53 3.13 5.65
C SER A 50 4.03 4.51 5.25
N HIS A 51 5.27 4.62 4.74
CA HIS A 51 5.83 5.89 4.29
C HIS A 51 5.09 6.44 3.07
N LEU A 52 4.81 5.60 2.07
CA LEU A 52 4.06 6.00 0.88
C LEU A 52 2.62 6.42 1.21
N SER A 53 1.99 5.74 2.17
CA SER A 53 0.66 6.10 2.67
C SER A 53 0.68 7.48 3.31
N ALA A 54 1.62 7.73 4.23
CA ALA A 54 1.80 9.03 4.89
C ALA A 54 2.08 10.15 3.88
N TYR A 55 2.96 9.90 2.91
CA TYR A 55 3.28 10.84 1.84
C TYR A 55 2.03 11.16 0.98
N SER A 56 1.29 10.13 0.58
CA SER A 56 0.06 10.30 -0.20
C SER A 56 -1.03 11.02 0.59
N LEU A 57 -1.14 10.79 1.90
CA LEU A 57 -2.03 11.54 2.78
C LEU A 57 -1.62 13.01 2.84
N ALA A 58 -0.34 13.30 3.05
CA ALA A 58 0.16 14.68 3.07
C ALA A 58 -0.15 15.40 1.76
N GLY A 59 0.05 14.75 0.61
CA GLY A 59 -0.33 15.29 -0.71
C GLY A 59 -1.83 15.55 -0.84
N CYS A 60 -2.67 14.63 -0.33
CA CYS A 60 -4.13 14.79 -0.31
C CYS A 60 -4.57 15.99 0.54
N LEU A 61 -3.96 16.17 1.72
CA LEU A 61 -4.26 17.29 2.62
C LEU A 61 -3.75 18.62 2.05
N MET A 62 -2.57 18.62 1.43
CA MET A 62 -2.03 19.80 0.75
C MET A 62 -2.99 20.25 -0.37
N GLU A 63 -3.50 19.33 -1.18
CA GLU A 63 -4.45 19.69 -2.24
C GLU A 63 -5.75 20.27 -1.66
N HIS A 64 -6.30 19.65 -0.61
CA HIS A 64 -7.53 20.11 0.02
C HIS A 64 -7.39 21.49 0.69
N PHE A 65 -6.39 21.63 1.57
CA PHE A 65 -6.24 22.81 2.42
C PHE A 65 -5.45 23.94 1.77
N VAL A 66 -4.48 23.64 0.92
CA VAL A 66 -3.66 24.67 0.29
C VAL A 66 -4.24 25.00 -1.08
N VAL A 67 -4.36 24.01 -1.97
CA VAL A 67 -4.71 24.26 -3.37
C VAL A 67 -6.15 24.74 -3.51
N PHE A 68 -7.14 23.99 -3.03
CA PHE A 68 -8.54 24.35 -3.24
C PHE A 68 -8.96 25.60 -2.45
N HIS A 69 -8.45 25.80 -1.24
CA HIS A 69 -8.69 27.06 -0.51
C HIS A 69 -8.02 28.25 -1.19
N SER A 70 -6.80 28.11 -1.74
CA SER A 70 -6.18 29.21 -2.49
C SER A 70 -7.02 29.60 -3.71
N TRP A 71 -7.63 28.63 -4.39
CA TRP A 71 -8.53 28.89 -5.51
C TRP A 71 -9.80 29.63 -5.10
N GLN A 72 -10.29 29.44 -3.87
CA GLN A 72 -11.48 30.15 -3.37
C GLN A 72 -11.21 31.63 -3.10
N LEU A 73 -9.94 32.00 -2.88
CA LEU A 73 -9.52 33.38 -2.68
C LEU A 73 -9.37 34.14 -3.99
N THR A 74 -9.40 33.45 -5.14
CA THR A 74 -9.25 34.06 -6.46
C THR A 74 -10.57 34.69 -6.91
N THR A 75 -10.55 35.99 -7.22
CA THR A 75 -11.74 36.77 -7.59
C THR A 75 -12.01 36.78 -9.10
N SER A 76 -11.01 36.45 -9.92
CA SER A 76 -11.14 36.47 -11.39
C SER A 76 -11.03 35.07 -12.01
N PRO A 77 -11.95 34.70 -12.93
CA PRO A 77 -11.90 33.41 -13.65
C PRO A 77 -10.59 33.15 -14.41
N ASP A 78 -10.02 34.20 -15.02
CA ASP A 78 -8.78 34.11 -15.79
C ASP A 78 -7.57 33.79 -14.91
N GLU A 79 -7.51 34.38 -13.71
CA GLU A 79 -6.47 34.07 -12.74
C GLU A 79 -6.63 32.66 -12.19
N LEU A 80 -7.87 32.21 -11.95
CA LEU A 80 -8.15 30.85 -11.51
C LEU A 80 -7.68 29.82 -12.54
N GLN A 81 -7.96 30.00 -13.84
CA GLN A 81 -7.46 29.12 -14.90
C GLN A 81 -5.92 29.09 -14.97
N ARG A 82 -5.28 30.26 -14.84
CA ARG A 82 -3.82 30.38 -14.85
C ARG A 82 -3.17 29.68 -13.66
N LEU A 83 -3.82 29.65 -12.50
CA LEU A 83 -3.35 28.93 -11.32
C LEU A 83 -3.63 27.42 -11.40
N GLN A 84 -4.78 27.03 -11.98
CA GLN A 84 -5.20 25.63 -12.07
C GLN A 84 -4.28 24.77 -12.93
N THR A 85 -3.83 25.29 -14.07
CA THR A 85 -3.00 24.51 -15.03
C THR A 85 -1.67 24.03 -14.42
N PRO A 86 -0.80 24.92 -13.90
CA PRO A 86 0.48 24.51 -13.30
C PRO A 86 0.26 23.74 -11.99
N THR A 87 -0.77 24.10 -11.20
CA THR A 87 -1.03 23.41 -9.93
C THR A 87 -1.55 21.99 -10.17
N GLY A 88 -2.44 21.79 -11.14
CA GLY A 88 -2.93 20.46 -11.53
C GLY A 88 -1.81 19.55 -12.02
N MET A 89 -0.89 20.07 -12.85
CA MET A 89 0.30 19.32 -13.27
C MET A 89 1.20 18.94 -12.10
N ARG A 90 1.43 19.86 -11.15
CA ARG A 90 2.21 19.57 -9.94
C ARG A 90 1.53 18.54 -9.04
N THR A 91 0.21 18.64 -8.85
CA THR A 91 -0.58 17.65 -8.10
C THR A 91 -0.48 16.26 -8.72
N LEU A 92 -0.47 16.16 -10.06
CA LEU A 92 -0.29 14.88 -10.74
C LEU A 92 1.02 14.19 -10.31
N TYR A 93 2.14 14.92 -10.34
CA TYR A 93 3.46 14.37 -9.98
C TYR A 93 3.64 14.16 -8.48
N ILE A 94 3.19 15.10 -7.65
CA ILE A 94 3.45 15.11 -6.20
C ILE A 94 2.47 14.23 -5.43
N TYR A 95 1.25 14.01 -5.95
CA TYR A 95 0.23 13.27 -5.23
C TYR A 95 -0.29 12.05 -6.00
N VAL A 96 -0.70 12.23 -7.26
CA VAL A 96 -1.40 11.16 -8.00
C VAL A 96 -0.47 9.99 -8.31
N ILE A 97 0.77 10.25 -8.76
CA ILE A 97 1.76 9.18 -9.02
C ILE A 97 2.11 8.41 -7.74
N PRO A 98 2.50 9.07 -6.62
CA PRO A 98 2.72 8.39 -5.35
C PRO A 98 1.51 7.59 -4.84
N LYS A 99 0.30 8.12 -5.01
CA LYS A 99 -0.94 7.40 -4.66
C LYS A 99 -1.15 6.16 -5.53
N MET A 100 -0.85 6.24 -6.82
CA MET A 100 -0.89 5.07 -7.72
C MET A 100 0.08 3.99 -7.24
N ILE A 101 1.33 4.36 -6.92
CA ILE A 101 2.35 3.42 -6.42
C ILE A 101 1.88 2.80 -5.09
N THR A 102 1.37 3.60 -4.18
CA THR A 102 0.78 3.15 -2.90
C THR A 102 -0.34 2.13 -3.15
N THR A 103 -1.20 2.40 -4.13
CA THR A 103 -2.32 1.52 -4.47
C THR A 103 -1.84 0.18 -5.01
N LEU A 104 -0.87 0.19 -5.92
CA LEU A 104 -0.30 -1.05 -6.48
C LEU A 104 0.38 -1.88 -5.39
N LEU A 105 1.14 -1.24 -4.50
CA LEU A 105 1.81 -1.92 -3.38
C LEU A 105 0.79 -2.51 -2.40
N ALA A 106 -0.26 -1.77 -2.05
CA ALA A 106 -1.32 -2.26 -1.18
C ALA A 106 -2.05 -3.46 -1.78
N CYS A 107 -2.37 -3.43 -3.09
CA CYS A 107 -2.97 -4.55 -3.80
C CYS A 107 -2.05 -5.78 -3.82
N TYR A 108 -0.76 -5.59 -4.10
CA TYR A 108 0.23 -6.65 -4.10
C TYR A 108 0.34 -7.33 -2.72
N LEU A 109 0.40 -6.53 -1.65
CA LEU A 109 0.47 -7.05 -0.29
C LEU A 109 -0.82 -7.74 0.13
N ALA A 110 -1.98 -7.18 -0.22
CA ALA A 110 -3.29 -7.80 0.06
C ALA A 110 -3.42 -9.17 -0.62
N TRP A 111 -2.87 -9.32 -1.84
CA TRP A 111 -2.86 -10.57 -2.59
C TRP A 111 -1.92 -11.61 -2.00
N THR A 112 -0.72 -11.20 -1.58
CA THR A 112 0.36 -12.13 -1.16
C THR A 112 0.27 -12.57 0.30
N THR A 113 -0.26 -11.72 1.20
CA THR A 113 -0.25 -12.00 2.65
C THR A 113 -1.58 -12.48 3.21
N ASN A 114 -2.67 -12.43 2.41
CA ASN A 114 -4.05 -12.75 2.79
C ASN A 114 -4.54 -12.09 4.10
N GLN A 115 -3.92 -10.98 4.52
CA GLN A 115 -4.32 -10.23 5.70
C GLN A 115 -5.58 -9.42 5.43
N THR A 116 -6.62 -9.62 6.25
CA THR A 116 -7.92 -8.95 6.06
C THR A 116 -7.83 -7.43 6.14
N TRP A 117 -6.95 -6.90 6.98
CA TRP A 117 -6.76 -5.44 7.12
C TRP A 117 -6.23 -4.78 5.84
N LEU A 118 -5.39 -5.47 5.07
CA LEU A 118 -4.91 -4.98 3.77
C LEU A 118 -6.04 -4.91 2.74
N LYS A 119 -7.04 -5.79 2.81
CA LYS A 119 -8.24 -5.72 1.96
C LYS A 119 -9.04 -4.44 2.25
N TRP A 120 -9.15 -4.06 3.52
CA TRP A 120 -9.76 -2.79 3.92
C TRP A 120 -8.94 -1.58 3.47
N CYS A 121 -7.60 -1.64 3.52
CA CYS A 121 -6.73 -0.60 2.94
C CYS A 121 -7.02 -0.37 1.45
N VAL A 122 -7.15 -1.45 0.67
CA VAL A 122 -7.46 -1.40 -0.76
C VAL A 122 -8.88 -0.88 -0.98
N ALA A 123 -9.85 -1.26 -0.14
CA ALA A 123 -11.21 -0.74 -0.22
C ALA A 123 -11.25 0.80 -0.02
N CYS A 124 -10.53 1.32 0.98
CA CYS A 124 -10.40 2.77 1.19
C CYS A 124 -9.77 3.48 -0.02
N LEU A 125 -8.69 2.91 -0.59
CA LEU A 125 -8.07 3.46 -1.80
C LEU A 125 -9.01 3.43 -3.01
N THR A 126 -9.82 2.37 -3.14
CA THR A 126 -10.82 2.24 -4.21
C THR A 126 -11.87 3.35 -4.10
N VAL A 127 -12.42 3.59 -2.90
CA VAL A 127 -13.35 4.71 -2.65
C VAL A 127 -12.70 6.04 -3.01
N SER A 128 -11.44 6.23 -2.62
CA SER A 128 -10.65 7.41 -2.94
C SER A 128 -10.54 7.64 -4.46
N TRP A 129 -10.22 6.59 -5.23
CA TRP A 129 -10.11 6.65 -6.68
C TRP A 129 -11.45 6.91 -7.35
N VAL A 130 -12.52 6.20 -6.95
CA VAL A 130 -13.86 6.40 -7.47
C VAL A 130 -14.29 7.86 -7.26
N SER A 131 -14.13 8.40 -6.05
CA SER A 131 -14.42 9.80 -5.75
C SER A 131 -13.64 10.77 -6.66
N SER A 132 -12.36 10.49 -6.94
CA SER A 132 -11.55 11.32 -7.84
C SER A 132 -12.06 11.27 -9.28
N PHE A 133 -12.36 10.08 -9.82
CA PHE A 133 -12.80 9.93 -11.21
C PHE A 133 -14.22 10.45 -11.45
N THR A 134 -15.13 10.26 -10.51
CA THR A 134 -16.54 10.62 -10.70
C THR A 134 -16.85 12.06 -10.32
N VAL A 135 -16.12 12.65 -9.37
CA VAL A 135 -16.44 13.99 -8.87
C VAL A 135 -15.33 14.99 -9.18
N GLN A 136 -14.08 14.72 -8.80
CA GLN A 136 -13.03 15.73 -8.90
C GLN A 136 -12.64 16.04 -10.33
N ILE A 137 -12.39 15.03 -11.17
CA ILE A 137 -11.95 15.27 -12.56
C ILE A 137 -13.03 16.03 -13.36
N PRO A 138 -14.32 15.62 -13.34
CA PRO A 138 -15.36 16.38 -14.03
C PRO A 138 -15.51 17.80 -13.52
N LEU A 139 -15.41 17.99 -12.20
CA LEU A 139 -15.62 19.29 -11.58
C LEU A 139 -14.43 20.23 -11.78
N GLN A 140 -13.19 19.73 -11.75
CA GLN A 140 -11.99 20.48 -12.14
C GLN A 140 -12.07 20.92 -13.60
N ARG A 141 -12.52 20.05 -14.52
CA ARG A 141 -12.76 20.44 -15.93
C ARG A 141 -13.84 21.50 -16.06
N ARG A 142 -14.95 21.37 -15.30
CA ARG A 142 -16.03 22.36 -15.31
C ARG A 142 -15.54 23.71 -14.81
N ILE A 143 -14.75 23.75 -13.73
CA ILE A 143 -14.18 25.00 -13.20
C ILE A 143 -13.22 25.61 -14.24
N GLN A 144 -12.39 24.80 -14.90
CA GLN A 144 -11.53 25.29 -15.98
C GLN A 144 -12.34 25.90 -17.13
N GLN A 145 -13.50 25.37 -17.47
CA GLN A 145 -14.31 25.88 -18.59
C GLN A 145 -15.17 27.10 -18.22
N THR A 146 -15.64 27.18 -16.98
CA THR A 146 -16.70 28.13 -16.59
C THR A 146 -16.26 29.18 -15.57
N GLY A 147 -15.14 28.96 -14.87
CA GLY A 147 -14.70 29.84 -13.78
C GLY A 147 -15.68 29.92 -12.61
N ASP A 148 -16.62 28.98 -12.50
CA ASP A 148 -17.73 29.04 -11.55
C ASP A 148 -17.25 28.74 -10.11
N SER A 149 -17.25 29.77 -9.26
CA SER A 149 -16.90 29.65 -7.84
C SER A 149 -17.85 28.71 -7.07
N LYS A 150 -19.11 28.52 -7.50
CA LYS A 150 -20.03 27.55 -6.86
C LYS A 150 -19.60 26.10 -7.12
N ALA A 151 -19.09 25.83 -8.31
CA ALA A 151 -18.51 24.54 -8.65
C ALA A 151 -17.28 24.25 -7.77
N LEU A 152 -16.50 25.28 -7.43
CA LEU A 152 -15.36 25.16 -6.53
C LEU A 152 -15.75 24.83 -5.07
N VAL A 153 -16.80 25.47 -4.54
CA VAL A 153 -17.30 25.12 -3.19
C VAL A 153 -17.80 23.68 -3.13
N THR A 154 -18.49 23.24 -4.19
CA THR A 154 -18.95 21.85 -4.32
C THR A 154 -17.76 20.88 -4.40
N LEU A 155 -16.66 21.29 -5.04
CA LEU A 155 -15.43 20.50 -5.14
C LEU A 155 -14.84 20.28 -3.76
N VAL A 156 -14.68 21.33 -2.96
CA VAL A 156 -14.14 21.22 -1.59
C VAL A 156 -15.01 20.32 -0.72
N TRP A 157 -16.34 20.48 -0.79
CA TRP A 157 -17.26 19.64 -0.02
C TRP A 157 -17.17 18.16 -0.38
N THR A 158 -17.12 17.86 -1.67
CA THR A 158 -17.03 16.48 -2.15
C THR A 158 -15.64 15.88 -1.97
N ASP A 159 -14.60 16.71 -1.88
CA ASP A 159 -13.23 16.28 -1.64
C ASP A 159 -13.03 15.61 -0.28
N TRP A 160 -13.88 15.92 0.71
CA TRP A 160 -13.82 15.30 2.03
C TRP A 160 -13.98 13.77 2.00
N VAL A 161 -14.69 13.23 1.00
CA VAL A 161 -14.79 11.77 0.81
C VAL A 161 -13.41 11.19 0.50
N ARG A 162 -12.65 11.86 -0.38
CA ARG A 162 -11.29 11.45 -0.73
C ARG A 162 -10.35 11.62 0.47
N VAL A 163 -10.41 12.74 1.19
CA VAL A 163 -9.58 12.98 2.39
C VAL A 163 -9.88 11.92 3.46
N GLY A 164 -11.16 11.69 3.77
CA GLY A 164 -11.59 10.69 4.75
C GLY A 164 -11.16 9.28 4.38
N SER A 165 -11.25 8.91 3.09
CA SER A 165 -10.78 7.62 2.61
C SER A 165 -9.27 7.44 2.75
N MET A 166 -8.46 8.49 2.50
CA MET A 166 -7.00 8.43 2.69
C MET A 166 -6.62 8.39 4.16
N LEU A 167 -7.31 9.13 5.03
CA LEU A 167 -7.14 9.05 6.48
C LEU A 167 -7.46 7.64 6.99
N GLY A 168 -8.57 7.05 6.54
CA GLY A 168 -8.93 5.68 6.87
C GLY A 168 -7.87 4.68 6.41
N HIS A 169 -7.39 4.80 5.17
CA HIS A 169 -6.30 3.98 4.65
C HIS A 169 -5.04 4.08 5.52
N CYS A 170 -4.55 5.29 5.79
CA CYS A 170 -3.38 5.50 6.64
C CYS A 170 -3.58 4.92 8.04
N GLY A 171 -4.72 5.17 8.67
CA GLY A 171 -5.03 4.63 9.99
C GLY A 171 -4.96 3.10 10.03
N ILE A 172 -5.52 2.42 9.02
CA ILE A 172 -5.48 0.97 8.92
C ILE A 172 -4.04 0.48 8.67
N VAL A 173 -3.25 1.16 7.82
CA VAL A 173 -1.84 0.79 7.57
C VAL A 173 -1.01 0.91 8.84
N PHE A 174 -1.12 2.02 9.57
CA PHE A 174 -0.38 2.20 10.82
C PHE A 174 -0.80 1.19 11.89
N TRP A 175 -2.11 0.95 12.04
CA TRP A 175 -2.63 -0.05 12.97
C TRP A 175 -2.17 -1.46 12.60
N GLY A 176 -2.21 -1.82 11.30
CA GLY A 176 -1.77 -3.12 10.80
C GLY A 176 -0.28 -3.35 10.99
N CYS A 177 0.56 -2.33 10.74
CA CYS A 177 2.00 -2.42 10.96
C CYS A 177 2.35 -2.52 12.45
N HIS A 178 1.67 -1.76 13.32
CA HIS A 178 1.85 -1.86 14.77
C HIS A 178 1.39 -3.21 15.33
N SER A 179 0.35 -3.83 14.75
CA SER A 179 -0.18 -5.11 15.24
C SER A 179 0.65 -6.33 14.80
N LEU A 180 1.57 -6.15 13.85
CA LEU A 180 2.44 -7.20 13.30
C LEU A 180 3.89 -7.12 13.78
N GLY A 181 4.30 -5.99 14.37
CA GLY A 181 5.63 -5.80 15.00
C GLY A 181 5.61 -6.14 16.48
#